data_AF-A0A7V9T7A2-F1
#
_entry.id   AF-A0A7V9T7A2-F1
#
_cell.length_a   1.000
_cell.length_b   1.000
_cell.length_c   1.000
_cell.angle_alpha   90.00
_cell.angle_beta   90.00
_cell.angle_gamma   90.00
#
_symmetry.space_group_name_H-M   'P 1'
#
loop_
_entity.id
_entity.type
_entity.pdbx_description
1 polymer ?
#
loop_
_entity_poly.entity_id
_entity_poly.type
_entity_poly.pdbx_seq_one_letter_code
_entity_poly.pdbx_strand_id
1 'polypeptide(L)' 'MCRNIRTLSNFEPPATAAEIEAAALQYVRKVSGQTKPSATNHDAF' A
#
# COMPACT_ATOMS: atom_id res chain seq x y z
N MET A 1 -7.32 -10.14 7.46
CA MET A 1 -8.20 -9.24 6.68
C MET A 1 -7.94 -9.44 5.20
N CYS A 2 -8.88 -10.01 4.45
CA CYS A 2 -8.72 -10.32 3.01
C CYS A 2 -8.92 -9.09 2.11
N ARG A 3 -8.24 -7.96 2.38
CA ARG A 3 -8.25 -6.83 1.44
C ARG A 3 -7.34 -7.17 0.25
N ASN A 4 -7.89 -7.10 -0.96
CA ASN A 4 -7.11 -7.23 -2.18
C ASN A 4 -6.23 -5.98 -2.32
N ILE A 5 -4.97 -6.16 -2.70
CA ILE A 5 -4.09 -5.01 -2.98
C ILE A 5 -4.50 -4.47 -4.34
N ARG A 6 -4.73 -3.17 -4.45
CA ARG A 6 -5.07 -2.57 -5.74
C ARG A 6 -3.87 -2.67 -6.69
N THR A 7 -4.01 -3.46 -7.74
CA THR A 7 -3.04 -3.57 -8.84
C THR A 7 -3.20 -2.37 -9.77
N LEU A 8 -2.13 -1.58 -9.94
CA LEU A 8 -2.14 -0.33 -10.74
C LEU A 8 -1.59 -0.51 -12.17
N SER A 9 -1.67 -1.72 -12.73
CA SER A 9 -1.18 -2.03 -14.08
C SER A 9 -2.19 -1.61 -15.16
N ASN A 10 -1.69 -1.08 -16.30
CA ASN A 10 -2.47 -0.79 -17.50
C ASN A 10 -3.62 0.20 -17.31
N PHE A 11 -3.45 1.20 -16.43
CA PHE A 11 -4.43 2.27 -16.24
C PHE A 11 -4.24 3.39 -17.27
N GLU A 12 -5.34 3.88 -17.81
CA GLU A 12 -5.40 5.10 -18.62
C GLU A 12 -6.50 6.02 -18.07
N PRO A 13 -6.16 7.24 -17.59
CA PRO A 13 -4.81 7.80 -17.39
C PRO A 13 -3.98 7.03 -16.35
N PRO A 14 -2.64 7.19 -16.35
CA PRO A 14 -1.75 6.48 -15.42
C PRO A 14 -2.09 6.81 -13.96
N ALA A 15 -1.81 5.84 -13.07
CA ALA A 15 -2.08 5.98 -11.65
C ALA A 15 -1.38 7.22 -11.08
N THR A 16 -2.12 8.00 -10.32
CA THR A 16 -1.60 9.20 -9.67
C THR A 16 -0.65 8.82 -8.53
N ALA A 17 0.25 9.72 -8.13
CA ALA A 17 1.16 9.48 -7.00
C ALA A 17 0.41 9.09 -5.71
N ALA A 18 -0.76 9.70 -5.46
CA ALA A 18 -1.59 9.39 -4.31
C ALA A 18 -2.17 7.96 -4.37
N GLU A 19 -2.55 7.49 -5.56
CA GLU A 19 -3.03 6.12 -5.74
C GLU A 19 -1.91 5.09 -5.57
N ILE A 20 -0.70 5.42 -6.02
CA ILE A 20 0.50 4.59 -5.84
C ILE A 20 0.84 4.47 -4.35
N GLU A 21 0.88 5.59 -3.62
CA GLU A 21 1.12 5.62 -2.19
C GLU A 21 0.05 4.83 -1.42
N ALA A 22 -1.23 5.02 -1.77
CA ALA A 22 -2.33 4.29 -1.15
C ALA A 22 -2.24 2.77 -1.42
N ALA A 23 -1.81 2.35 -2.61
CA ALA A 23 -1.62 0.94 -2.94
C ALA A 23 -0.40 0.34 -2.22
N ALA A 24 0.70 1.09 -2.12
CA ALA A 24 1.90 0.69 -1.38
C ALA A 24 1.59 0.53 0.12
N LEU A 25 0.89 1.49 0.73
CA LEU A 25 0.47 1.40 2.13
C LEU A 25 -0.43 0.19 2.39
N GLN A 26 -1.34 -0.12 1.45
CA GLN A 26 -2.15 -1.33 1.53
C GLN A 26 -1.31 -2.60 1.46
N TYR A 27 -0.29 -2.64 0.59
CA TYR A 27 0.65 -3.75 0.48
C TYR A 27 1.38 -3.98 1.81
N VAL A 28 1.99 -2.93 2.36
CA VAL A 28 2.76 -3.00 3.62
C VAL A 28 1.86 -3.47 4.77
N ARG A 29 0.65 -2.93 4.91
CA ARG A 29 -0.32 -3.36 5.94
C ARG A 29 -0.75 -4.81 5.78
N LYS A 30 -0.92 -5.27 4.55
CA LYS A 30 -1.32 -6.66 4.27
C LYS A 30 -0.20 -7.64 4.56
N VAL A 31 1.02 -7.33 4.13
CA VAL A 31 2.19 -8.19 4.31
C VAL A 31 2.63 -8.22 5.79
N SER A 32 2.65 -7.07 6.45
CA SER A 32 3.02 -6.99 7.87
C SER A 32 1.93 -7.49 8.83
N GLY A 33 0.67 -7.51 8.40
CA GLY A 33 -0.48 -7.80 9.26
C GLY A 33 -0.82 -6.70 10.27
N GLN A 34 -0.10 -5.57 10.25
CA GLN A 34 -0.27 -4.46 11.20
C GLN A 34 -0.83 -3.22 10.50
N THR A 35 -1.78 -2.54 11.14
CA THR A 35 -2.34 -1.28 10.63
C THR A 35 -1.55 -0.05 11.05
N LYS A 36 -0.77 -0.17 12.13
CA LYS A 36 0.09 0.87 12.69
C LYS A 36 1.56 0.39 12.69
N PRO A 37 2.51 1.15 12.12
CA PRO A 37 3.92 0.80 12.18
C PRO A 37 4.41 0.75 13.64
N SER A 38 5.33 -0.16 13.91
CA SER A 38 6.20 -0.06 15.08
C SER A 38 7.26 1.03 14.85
N ALA A 39 7.91 1.50 15.91
CA ALA A 39 8.99 2.50 15.82
C ALA A 39 10.06 2.12 14.78
N THR A 40 10.40 0.84 14.71
CA THR A 40 11.41 0.29 13.79
C THR A 40 10.94 0.20 12.34
N ASN A 41 9.63 0.12 12.10
CA ASN A 41 9.06 -0.11 10.77
C ASN A 41 8.55 1.18 10.11
N HIS A 42 8.84 2.36 10.68
CA HIS A 42 8.36 3.64 10.17
C HIS A 42 8.81 3.90 8.74
N ASP A 43 10.04 3.53 8.37
CA ASP A 43 10.56 3.76 7.03
C ASP A 43 9.83 2.97 5.94
N ALA A 44 9.17 1.87 6.33
CA ALA A 44 8.42 1.02 5.41
C ALA A 44 6.93 1.41 5.31
N PHE A 45 6.42 2.30 6.16
CA PHE A 45 4.99 2.65 6.28
C PHE A 45 4.72 4.08 5.84
#